data_AF-A0A6M3IPM0-F1
#
_entry.id   AF-A0A6M3IPM0-F1
#
_cell.length_a   1.000
_cell.length_b   1.000
_cell.length_c   1.000
_cell.angle_alpha   90.00
_cell.angle_beta   90.00
_cell.angle_gamma   90.00
#
_symmetry.space_group_name_H-M   'P 1'
#
loop_
_entity.id
_entity.type
_entity.pdbx_description
1 polymer ?
#
loop_
_entity_poly.entity_id
_entity_poly.type
_entity_poly.pdbx_seq_one_letter_code
_entity_poly.pdbx_strand_id
1 'polypeptide(L)' 'MQWCKNRALEYVDSGDLINAWASMVSDLSKHEETQGHVGIELGMMQMMIGGLKTQHEMRHFIEGFN' A
#
# COMPACT_ATOMS: atom_id res chain seq x y z
N MET A 1 -1.28 -6.64 10.63
CA MET A 1 -0.74 -6.33 9.28
C MET A 1 -1.39 -7.11 8.14
N GLN A 2 -1.60 -8.43 8.27
CA GLN A 2 -2.19 -9.23 7.19
C GLN A 2 -3.56 -8.72 6.71
N TRP A 3 -4.41 -8.23 7.63
CA TRP A 3 -5.70 -7.66 7.27
C TRP A 3 -5.57 -6.43 6.37
N CYS A 4 -4.64 -5.50 6.68
CA CYS A 4 -4.39 -4.31 5.86
C CYS A 4 -3.93 -4.69 4.45
N LYS A 5 -3.07 -5.71 4.34
CA LYS A 5 -2.63 -6.25 3.05
C LYS A 5 -3.80 -6.82 2.25
N ASN A 6 -4.60 -7.70 2.86
CA ASN A 6 -5.73 -8.34 2.18
C ASN A 6 -6.72 -7.29 1.65
N ARG A 7 -7.07 -6.29 2.46
CA ARG A 7 -7.97 -5.20 2.04
C ARG A 7 -7.39 -4.35 0.91
N ALA A 8 -6.10 -4.06 0.93
CA ALA A 8 -5.44 -3.34 -0.16
C ALA A 8 -5.40 -4.16 -1.46
N LEU A 9 -5.20 -5.48 -1.37
CA LEU A 9 -5.18 -6.38 -2.52
C LEU A 9 -6.54 -6.50 -3.23
N GLU A 10 -7.66 -6.39 -2.52
CA GLU A 10 -8.99 -6.32 -3.15
C GLU A 10 -9.10 -5.15 -4.15
N TYR A 11 -8.55 -3.99 -3.79
CA TYR A 11 -8.50 -2.84 -4.69
C TYR A 11 -7.53 -3.08 -5.86
N VAL A 12 -6.39 -3.73 -5.61
CA VAL A 12 -5.46 -4.13 -6.69
C VAL A 12 -6.15 -5.00 -7.72
N ASP A 13 -6.90 -6.01 -7.28
CA ASP A 13 -7.61 -6.94 -8.17
C ASP A 13 -8.71 -6.26 -8.99
N SER A 14 -9.25 -5.14 -8.50
CA SER A 14 -10.19 -4.29 -9.24
C SER A 14 -9.51 -3.28 -10.19
N GLY A 15 -8.18 -3.18 -10.16
CA GLY A 15 -7.40 -2.19 -10.91
C GLY A 15 -7.36 -0.79 -10.27
N ASP A 16 -7.94 -0.63 -9.08
CA ASP A 16 -7.99 0.64 -8.36
C ASP A 16 -6.74 0.85 -7.48
N LEU A 17 -5.63 1.18 -8.13
CA LEU A 17 -4.33 1.30 -7.45
C LEU A 17 -4.29 2.47 -6.47
N ILE A 18 -5.05 3.54 -6.73
CA ILE A 18 -5.10 4.70 -5.82
C ILE A 18 -5.77 4.28 -4.51
N ASN A 19 -6.91 3.59 -4.58
CA ASN A 19 -7.56 3.09 -3.36
C ASN A 19 -6.80 1.95 -2.70
N ALA A 20 -6.06 1.12 -3.46
CA ALA A 20 -5.15 0.14 -2.86
C ALA A 20 -4.11 0.81 -1.95
N TRP A 21 -3.44 1.84 -2.44
CA TRP A 21 -2.47 2.61 -1.66
C TRP A 21 -3.12 3.36 -0.49
N ALA A 22 -4.21 4.10 -0.75
CA ALA A 22 -4.89 4.89 0.27
C ALA A 22 -5.43 4.02 1.42
N SER A 23 -5.98 2.85 1.08
CA SER A 23 -6.43 1.84 2.04
C SER A 23 -5.29 1.38 2.94
N MET A 24 -4.13 1.06 2.37
CA MET A 24 -2.96 0.61 3.10
C MET A 24 -2.44 1.70 4.07
N VAL A 25 -2.27 2.93 3.59
CA VAL A 25 -1.81 4.07 4.41
C VAL A 25 -2.82 4.40 5.52
N SER A 26 -4.12 4.37 5.22
CA SER A 26 -5.17 4.63 6.21
C SER A 26 -5.13 3.62 7.35
N ASP A 27 -4.86 2.35 7.07
CA ASP A 27 -4.76 1.34 8.13
C ASP A 27 -3.48 1.47 8.93
N LEU A 28 -2.33 1.65 8.27
CA LEU A 28 -1.04 1.83 8.95
C LEU A 28 -1.03 3.07 9.85
N SER A 29 -1.71 4.14 9.43
CA SER A 29 -1.80 5.39 10.19
C SER A 29 -2.83 5.36 11.33
N LYS A 30 -3.57 4.26 11.56
CA LYS A 30 -4.50 4.13 12.70
C LYS A 30 -3.90 3.42 13.91
N HIS A 31 -2.74 2.80 13.76
CA HIS A 31 -2.06 2.06 14.82
C HIS A 31 -0.80 2.80 15.25
N GLU A 32 -0.64 3.10 16.55
CA GLU A 32 0.53 3.83 17.09
C GLU A 32 1.86 3.17 16.71
N GLU A 33 1.91 1.84 16.64
CA GLU A 33 3.11 1.08 16.29
C GLU A 33 3.57 1.24 14.84
N THR A 34 2.66 1.63 13.94
CA THR A 34 2.93 1.73 12.49
C THR A 34 2.65 3.11 11.92
N GLN A 35 2.15 4.03 12.74
CA GLN A 35 2.02 5.43 12.40
C GLN A 35 3.39 6.02 12.07
N GLY A 36 3.55 6.54 10.86
CA GLY A 36 4.82 7.10 10.39
C GLY A 36 5.86 6.06 9.98
N HIS A 37 5.46 4.80 9.74
CA HIS A 37 6.39 3.76 9.26
C HIS A 37 7.07 4.18 7.96
N VAL A 38 8.39 3.97 7.85
CA VAL A 38 9.22 4.35 6.69
C VAL A 38 8.69 3.77 5.36
N GLY A 39 8.03 2.62 5.42
CA GLY A 39 7.39 2.01 4.25
C GLY A 39 6.28 2.88 3.64
N ILE A 40 5.62 3.75 4.43
CA ILE A 40 4.61 4.70 3.93
C ILE A 40 5.28 5.77 3.05
N GLU A 41 6.42 6.31 3.52
CA GLU A 41 7.17 7.32 2.77
C GLU A 41 7.75 6.72 1.48
N LEU A 42 8.33 5.51 1.57
CA LEU A 42 8.85 4.79 0.41
C LEU A 42 7.75 4.52 -0.63
N GLY A 43 6.58 4.05 -0.20
CA GLY A 43 5.45 3.82 -1.10
C GLY A 43 4.93 5.11 -1.74
N MET A 44 4.88 6.22 -1.00
CA MET A 44 4.51 7.52 -1.55
C MET A 44 5.51 7.99 -2.61
N MET A 45 6.82 7.81 -2.36
CA MET A 45 7.85 8.10 -3.35
C MET A 45 7.68 7.24 -4.61
N GLN A 46 7.42 5.94 -4.45
CA GLN A 46 7.19 5.02 -5.56
C GLN A 46 5.94 5.39 -6.38
N MET A 47 4.86 5.83 -5.74
CA MET A 47 3.67 6.37 -6.43
C MET A 47 4.04 7.59 -7.30
N MET A 48 4.86 8.51 -6.77
CA MET A 48 5.24 9.75 -7.48
C MET A 48 6.19 9.49 -8.65
N ILE A 49 7.20 8.63 -8.48
CA ILE A 49 8.15 8.29 -9.56
C ILE A 49 7.58 7.27 -10.56
N GLY A 50 6.40 6.71 -10.25
CA GLY A 50 5.66 5.81 -11.13
C GLY A 50 6.01 4.33 -11.03
N GLY A 51 6.62 3.90 -9.92
CA GLY A 51 6.92 2.48 -9.64
C GLY A 51 5.76 1.66 -9.08
N LEU A 52 4.55 2.24 -9.01
CA LEU A 52 3.31 1.59 -8.55
C LEU A 52 2.14 1.85 -9.51
N LYS A 53 2.39 1.77 -10.82
CA LYS A 53 1.41 2.12 -11.87
C LYS A 53 0.66 0.91 -12.41
N THR A 54 1.10 -0.30 -12.07
CA THR A 54 0.46 -1.54 -12.49
C THR A 54 -0.01 -2.34 -11.28
N GLN A 55 -1.01 -3.21 -11.51
CA GLN A 55 -1.50 -4.14 -10.49
C GLN A 55 -0.37 -5.04 -9.97
N HIS A 56 0.53 -5.47 -10.86
CA HIS A 56 1.67 -6.32 -10.51
C HIS A 56 2.64 -5.61 -9.55
N GLU A 57 3.05 -4.38 -9.87
CA GLU A 57 3.95 -3.59 -9.01
C GLU A 57 3.31 -3.31 -7.64
N MET A 58 2.04 -2.88 -7.63
CA MET A 58 1.32 -2.59 -6.40
C MET A 58 1.15 -3.83 -5.52
N ARG A 59 0.80 -4.98 -6.13
CA ARG A 59 0.72 -6.27 -5.42
C ARG A 59 2.06 -6.64 -4.79
N HIS A 60 3.15 -6.56 -5.56
CA HIS A 60 4.49 -6.88 -5.06
C HIS A 60 4.90 -5.98 -3.89
N PHE A 61 4.61 -4.68 -3.99
CA PHE A 61 4.85 -3.74 -2.90
C PHE A 61 4.06 -4.12 -1.63
N ILE A 62 2.75 -4.37 -1.76
CA ILE A 62 1.87 -4.70 -0.64
C ILE A 62 2.30 -6.01 0.03
N GLU A 63 2.59 -7.05 -0.75
CA GLU A 63 3.00 -8.36 -0.25
C GLU A 63 4.35 -8.28 0.47
N GLY A 64 5.29 -7.46 -0.02
CA GLY A 64 6.62 -7.26 0.55
C GLY A 64 6.69 -6.39 1.81
N PHE A 65 5.60 -5.74 2.22
CA PHE A 65 5.56 -4.86 3.40
C PHE A 65 5.61 -5.68 4.70
N ASN A 66 6.60 -5.49 5.56
CA ASN A 66 6.74 -6.22 6.84
C ASN A 66 6.80 -5.28 8.03
#